data_AF-A0A4Y7K5F7-F1
#
_entry.id   AF-A0A4Y7K5F7-F1
#
_cell.length_a   1.000
_cell.length_b   1.000
_cell.length_c   1.000
_cell.angle_alpha   90.00
_cell.angle_beta   90.00
_cell.angle_gamma   90.00
#
_symmetry.space_group_name_H-M   'P 1'
#
loop_
_entity.id
_entity.type
_entity.pdbx_description
1 polymer ?
#
loop_
_entity_poly.entity_id
_entity_poly.type
_entity_poly.pdbx_seq_one_letter_code
_entity_poly.pdbx_strand_id
1 'polypeptide(L)'
;MESSILAQDERWRHVEHIVSHGKLCFQWRTGEERKEESARGRLYPGNCSSAVDGISDPVIIGAMIMDIHATPSIPAQPRTTTPGMVHYISGGVARNIAECMTKLGNKPFMISMIGDDMAGNFLFGYWKSAGLAIEGIQRRQDVGTPVVCNVFDANGELAAAVASVEAIVRFN
;
A
#
# COMPACT_ATOMS: atom_id res chain seq x y z
N MET A 1 -22.65 -10.62 18.51
CA MET A 1 -21.98 -10.05 19.70
C MET A 1 -20.61 -10.72 19.70
N GLU A 2 -19.55 -10.19 19.07
CA GLU A 2 -19.15 -8.82 18.74
C GLU A 2 -18.55 -8.78 17.31
N SER A 3 -18.99 -7.80 16.52
CA SER A 3 -18.63 -7.59 15.12
C SER A 3 -18.24 -6.11 14.93
N SER A 4 -17.32 -5.61 15.77
CA SER A 4 -17.19 -4.17 15.97
C SER A 4 -15.86 -3.71 16.58
N ILE A 5 -14.72 -4.00 15.94
CA ILE A 5 -13.47 -3.30 16.30
C ILE A 5 -12.87 -2.51 15.13
N LEU A 6 -13.16 -2.86 13.87
CA LEU A 6 -12.67 -2.09 12.71
C LEU A 6 -13.76 -1.35 11.92
N ALA A 7 -15.03 -1.58 12.24
CA ALA A 7 -16.17 -1.01 11.51
C ALA A 7 -16.71 0.32 12.07
N GLN A 8 -16.05 0.93 13.06
CA GLN A 8 -16.54 2.15 13.74
C GLN A 8 -15.81 3.45 13.37
N ASP A 9 -14.90 3.43 12.39
CA ASP A 9 -14.34 4.68 11.86
C ASP A 9 -14.96 4.96 10.47
N GLU A 10 -15.90 5.90 10.43
CA GLU A 10 -16.61 6.31 9.22
C GLU A 10 -15.67 6.83 8.12
N ARG A 11 -14.40 7.13 8.44
CA ARG A 11 -13.37 7.53 7.47
C ARG A 11 -12.95 6.42 6.50
N TRP A 12 -13.19 5.15 6.81
CA TRP A 12 -12.69 4.02 5.99
C TRP A 12 -13.75 3.34 5.12
N ARG A 13 -15.03 3.69 5.28
CA ARG A 13 -16.14 3.12 4.47
C ARG A 13 -16.00 3.37 2.96
N HIS A 14 -15.24 4.38 2.55
CA HIS A 14 -15.04 4.69 1.12
C HIS A 14 -13.91 3.89 0.45
N VAL A 15 -13.12 3.13 1.21
CA VAL A 15 -12.01 2.32 0.65
C VAL A 15 -12.48 0.91 0.26
N GLU A 16 -13.53 0.40 0.90
CA GLU A 16 -14.02 -0.98 0.67
C GLU A 16 -14.66 -1.19 -0.71
N HIS A 17 -15.15 -0.13 -1.36
CA HIS A 17 -15.82 -0.24 -2.66
C HIS A 17 -14.87 -0.43 -3.86
N ILE A 18 -13.55 -0.47 -3.65
CA ILE A 18 -12.56 -0.48 -4.76
C ILE A 18 -11.91 -1.87 -4.97
N VAL A 19 -12.13 -2.85 -4.09
CA VAL A 19 -11.47 -4.16 -4.19
C VAL A 19 -12.31 -5.24 -4.90
N SER A 20 -13.55 -4.94 -5.29
CA SER A 20 -14.50 -5.98 -5.70
C SER A 20 -14.37 -6.53 -7.13
N HIS A 21 -13.56 -5.98 -8.06
CA HIS A 21 -13.60 -6.44 -9.47
C HIS A 21 -12.27 -6.40 -10.26
N GLY A 22 -11.10 -6.43 -9.63
CA GLY A 22 -9.83 -6.61 -10.36
C GLY A 22 -9.49 -5.52 -11.40
N LYS A 23 -10.09 -4.33 -11.30
CA LYS A 23 -9.74 -3.13 -12.08
C LYS A 23 -9.30 -2.03 -11.13
N LEU A 24 -8.01 -1.72 -11.09
CA LEU A 24 -7.54 -0.48 -10.47
C LEU A 24 -7.96 0.69 -11.36
N CYS A 25 -8.98 1.42 -10.95
CA CYS A 25 -9.24 2.77 -11.43
C CYS A 25 -9.31 3.67 -10.21
N PHE A 26 -8.25 4.42 -9.95
CA PHE A 26 -8.24 5.47 -8.93
C PHE A 26 -8.20 6.82 -9.64
N GLN A 27 -9.34 7.51 -9.64
CA GLN A 27 -9.45 8.87 -10.13
C GLN A 27 -9.03 9.81 -8.99
N TRP A 28 -7.83 10.37 -9.10
CA TRP A 28 -7.34 11.40 -8.20
C TRP A 28 -8.09 12.72 -8.48
N ARG A 29 -8.92 13.18 -7.54
CA ARG A 29 -9.45 14.55 -7.56
C ARG A 29 -8.41 15.46 -6.91
N THR A 30 -7.75 16.31 -7.69
CA THR A 30 -7.05 17.48 -7.15
C THR A 30 -8.12 18.44 -6.61
N GLY A 31 -8.22 18.55 -5.28
CA GLY A 31 -8.95 19.65 -4.67
C GLY A 31 -8.11 20.92 -4.80
N GLU A 32 -8.58 21.86 -5.61
CA GLU A 32 -8.81 23.27 -5.24
C GLU A 32 -9.24 24.09 -6.47
N GLU A 33 -10.55 24.31 -6.59
CA GLU A 33 -11.05 25.53 -7.21
C GLU A 33 -10.78 26.68 -6.23
N ARG A 34 -9.78 27.52 -6.51
CA ARG A 34 -9.76 28.89 -6.00
C ARG A 34 -9.81 29.85 -7.18
N LYS A 35 -10.88 30.65 -7.18
CA LYS A 35 -11.16 31.72 -8.13
C LYS A 35 -9.99 32.70 -8.19
N GLU A 36 -9.59 33.00 -9.42
CA GLU A 36 -8.79 34.16 -9.79
C GLU A 36 -9.47 35.45 -9.31
N GLU A 37 -8.82 36.19 -8.42
CA GLU A 37 -9.16 37.59 -8.19
C GLU A 37 -7.89 38.44 -8.25
N SER A 38 -7.86 39.27 -9.28
CA SER A 38 -6.79 40.19 -9.65
C SER A 38 -6.62 41.28 -8.59
N ALA A 39 -5.49 41.30 -7.91
CA ALA A 39 -5.05 42.43 -7.10
C ALA A 39 -3.59 42.78 -7.45
N ARG A 40 -3.44 43.83 -8.26
CA ARG A 40 -2.17 44.52 -8.51
C ARG A 40 -1.59 45.03 -7.19
N GLY A 41 -0.42 44.54 -6.79
CA GLY A 41 0.27 45.01 -5.57
C GLY A 41 1.77 44.73 -5.55
N ARG A 42 2.56 45.71 -6.04
CA ARG A 42 3.99 46.02 -5.79
C ARG A 42 5.01 44.87 -5.69
N LEU A 43 5.86 44.81 -6.72
CA LEU A 43 7.11 44.05 -6.79
C LEU A 43 8.14 44.58 -5.79
N TYR A 44 8.69 43.71 -4.94
CA TYR A 44 10.00 43.90 -4.32
C TYR A 44 11.05 43.27 -5.23
N PRO A 45 12.11 43.98 -5.68
CA PRO A 45 13.14 43.37 -6.49
C PRO A 45 14.12 42.64 -5.57
N GLY A 46 13.85 41.37 -5.30
CA GLY A 46 14.84 40.42 -4.79
C GLY A 46 15.30 39.54 -5.95
N ASN A 47 16.60 39.52 -6.24
CA ASN A 47 17.21 38.72 -7.30
C ASN A 47 16.73 37.25 -7.29
N CYS A 48 15.88 36.88 -8.26
CA CYS A 48 15.67 35.49 -8.64
C CYS A 48 16.77 35.08 -9.62
N SER A 49 17.91 34.61 -9.12
CA SER A 49 18.81 33.76 -9.90
C SER A 49 18.41 32.29 -9.65
N SER A 50 18.17 31.57 -10.74
CA SER A 50 17.77 30.16 -10.87
C SER A 50 16.41 29.80 -10.27
N ALA A 51 15.36 29.92 -11.09
CA ALA A 51 14.20 29.04 -10.97
C ALA A 51 14.73 27.60 -11.10
N VAL A 52 14.77 26.88 -9.99
CA VAL A 52 14.76 25.43 -10.03
C VAL A 52 13.39 25.09 -10.58
N ASP A 53 13.30 24.66 -11.85
CA ASP A 53 12.20 23.85 -12.33
C ASP A 53 12.28 22.50 -11.59
N GLY A 54 12.04 22.56 -10.28
CA GLY A 54 12.29 21.49 -9.34
C GLY A 54 11.06 20.62 -9.28
N ILE A 55 10.98 19.64 -10.17
CA ILE A 55 10.15 18.46 -9.89
C ILE A 55 10.79 17.80 -8.68
N SER A 56 10.24 18.08 -7.49
CA SER A 56 10.59 17.38 -6.27
C SER A 56 10.11 15.94 -6.42
N ASP A 57 11.01 14.98 -6.22
CA ASP A 57 10.64 13.56 -6.22
C ASP A 57 9.53 13.30 -5.18
N PRO A 58 8.46 12.59 -5.53
CA PRO A 58 7.33 12.37 -4.63
C PRO A 58 7.75 11.51 -3.44
N VAL A 59 7.33 11.90 -2.23
CA VAL A 59 7.50 11.10 -1.02
C VAL A 59 6.23 10.29 -0.78
N ILE A 60 6.37 8.98 -0.67
CA ILE A 60 5.27 8.05 -0.42
C ILE A 60 5.47 7.41 0.94
N ILE A 61 4.48 7.56 1.82
CA ILE A 61 4.51 6.99 3.17
C ILE A 61 3.41 5.93 3.25
N GLY A 62 3.75 4.73 3.72
CA GLY A 62 2.76 3.71 4.01
C GLY A 62 3.37 2.32 4.11
N ALA A 63 2.51 1.33 4.36
CA ALA A 63 2.94 -0.03 4.64
C ALA A 63 3.31 -0.83 3.38
N MET A 64 4.29 -1.72 3.56
CA MET A 64 4.48 -2.89 2.71
C MET A 64 3.78 -4.07 3.39
N ILE A 65 2.98 -4.82 2.64
CA ILE A 65 2.17 -5.92 3.16
C ILE A 65 2.49 -7.17 2.34
N MET A 66 2.62 -8.33 2.98
CA MET A 66 2.67 -9.61 2.27
C MET A 66 1.25 -10.15 2.13
N ASP A 67 0.78 -10.30 0.89
CA ASP A 67 -0.48 -10.96 0.59
C ASP A 67 -0.22 -12.44 0.29
N ILE A 68 -0.99 -13.33 0.91
CA ILE A 68 -0.97 -14.77 0.70
C ILE A 68 -2.32 -15.16 0.11
N HIS A 69 -2.33 -15.70 -1.09
CA HIS A 69 -3.54 -16.16 -1.76
C HIS A 69 -3.53 -17.68 -1.82
N ALA A 70 -4.45 -18.32 -1.09
CA ALA A 70 -4.64 -19.77 -1.09
C ALA A 70 -5.91 -20.13 -1.88
N THR A 71 -5.75 -20.85 -2.98
CA THR A 71 -6.87 -21.28 -3.83
C THR A 71 -6.92 -22.80 -3.85
N PRO A 72 -7.99 -23.43 -3.33
CA PRO A 72 -8.11 -24.87 -3.29
C PRO A 72 -8.47 -25.42 -4.68
N SER A 73 -7.94 -26.59 -5.03
CA SER A 73 -8.21 -27.24 -6.33
C SER A 73 -9.55 -27.98 -6.35
N ILE A 74 -10.14 -28.19 -5.18
CA ILE A 74 -11.44 -28.82 -4.96
C ILE A 74 -12.17 -28.05 -3.86
N PRO A 75 -13.50 -28.16 -3.72
CA PRO A 75 -14.22 -27.51 -2.62
C PRO A 75 -13.58 -27.82 -1.26
N ALA A 76 -13.22 -26.77 -0.53
CA ALA A 76 -12.53 -26.90 0.74
C ALA A 76 -13.46 -27.52 1.80
N GLN A 77 -12.96 -28.53 2.51
CA GLN A 77 -13.70 -29.15 3.61
C GLN A 77 -13.27 -28.53 4.94
N PRO A 78 -14.21 -28.04 5.78
CA PRO A 78 -13.87 -27.47 7.07
C PRO A 78 -13.12 -28.47 7.96
N ARG A 79 -12.13 -27.96 8.71
CA ARG A 79 -11.31 -28.71 9.68
C ARG A 79 -10.39 -29.77 9.07
N THR A 80 -10.17 -29.75 7.75
CA THR A 80 -9.19 -30.60 7.07
C THR A 80 -8.29 -29.75 6.17
N THR A 81 -7.20 -30.35 5.68
CA THR A 81 -6.33 -29.71 4.68
C THR A 81 -6.83 -30.07 3.29
N THR A 82 -7.03 -29.06 2.44
CA THR A 82 -7.45 -29.24 1.05
C THR A 82 -6.26 -28.96 0.11
N PRO A 83 -5.98 -29.83 -0.88
CA PRO A 83 -4.94 -29.56 -1.87
C PRO A 83 -5.29 -28.32 -2.70
N GLY A 84 -4.26 -27.54 -3.06
CA GLY A 84 -4.45 -26.27 -3.75
C GLY A 84 -3.13 -25.58 -4.09
N MET A 85 -3.24 -24.32 -4.51
CA MET A 85 -2.09 -23.45 -4.78
C MET A 85 -2.03 -22.33 -3.74
N VAL A 86 -0.80 -21.93 -3.40
CA VAL A 86 -0.54 -20.79 -2.52
C VAL A 86 0.39 -19.83 -3.26
N HIS A 87 -0.05 -18.59 -3.42
CA HIS A 87 0.72 -17.51 -4.03
C HIS A 87 1.11 -16.48 -2.98
N TYR A 88 2.40 -16.12 -2.96
CA TYR A 88 2.93 -15.03 -2.15
C TYR A 88 3.09 -13.80 -3.03
N ILE A 89 2.50 -12.70 -2.61
CA ILE A 89 2.39 -11.48 -3.38
C ILE A 89 2.96 -10.37 -2.51
N SER A 90 3.94 -9.64 -3.04
CA SER A 90 4.29 -8.34 -2.47
C SER A 90 3.06 -7.46 -2.64
N GLY A 91 2.62 -6.78 -1.59
CA GLY A 91 1.40 -5.97 -1.55
C GLY A 91 1.61 -4.62 -0.85
N GLY A 92 0.51 -3.96 -0.48
CA GLY A 92 0.48 -2.64 0.14
C GLY A 92 0.26 -1.50 -0.86
N VAL A 93 -0.71 -0.62 -0.57
CA VAL A 93 -1.13 0.46 -1.49
C VAL A 93 0.03 1.42 -1.79
N ALA A 94 0.73 1.90 -0.76
CA ALA A 94 1.88 2.78 -0.91
C ALA A 94 3.00 2.14 -1.76
N ARG A 95 3.32 0.88 -1.47
CA ARG A 95 4.29 0.09 -2.23
C ARG A 95 3.91 0.00 -3.71
N ASN A 96 2.64 -0.33 -4.01
CA ASN A 96 2.14 -0.43 -5.38
C ASN A 96 2.28 0.91 -6.12
N ILE A 97 1.90 2.02 -5.48
CA ILE A 97 2.00 3.36 -6.07
C ILE A 97 3.46 3.69 -6.37
N ALA A 98 4.36 3.45 -5.42
CA ALA A 98 5.78 3.73 -5.58
C ALA A 98 6.40 2.91 -6.72
N GLU A 99 6.11 1.61 -6.79
CA GLU A 99 6.58 0.76 -7.88
C GLU A 99 6.01 1.20 -9.25
N CYS A 100 4.74 1.56 -9.32
CA CYS A 100 4.13 2.10 -10.53
C CYS A 100 4.78 3.42 -10.97
N MET A 101 5.03 4.34 -10.04
CA MET A 101 5.72 5.60 -10.34
C MET A 101 7.13 5.38 -10.88
N THR A 102 7.87 4.41 -10.32
CA THR A 102 9.18 4.01 -10.84
C THR A 102 9.11 3.43 -12.24
N LYS A 103 8.12 2.56 -12.52
CA LYS A 103 7.89 2.03 -13.88
C LYS A 103 7.54 3.11 -14.90
N LEU A 104 6.96 4.22 -14.45
CA LEU A 104 6.65 5.40 -15.26
C LEU A 104 7.84 6.39 -15.39
N GLY A 105 9.01 6.08 -14.84
CA GLY A 105 10.22 6.89 -14.97
C GLY A 105 10.46 7.91 -13.86
N ASN A 106 9.65 7.91 -12.81
CA ASN A 106 9.85 8.77 -11.63
C ASN A 106 10.73 8.07 -10.58
N LYS A 107 11.19 8.82 -9.58
CA LYS A 107 12.01 8.28 -8.47
C LYS A 107 11.37 8.56 -7.12
N PRO A 108 10.21 7.94 -6.81
CA PRO A 108 9.56 8.16 -5.51
C PRO A 108 10.47 7.74 -4.36
N PHE A 109 10.47 8.52 -3.29
CA PHE A 109 11.09 8.15 -2.02
C PHE A 109 10.05 7.48 -1.12
N MET A 110 10.21 6.18 -0.86
CA MET A 110 9.28 5.41 -0.03
C MET A 110 9.74 5.37 1.43
N ILE A 111 8.86 5.77 2.35
CA ILE A 111 9.01 5.60 3.79
C ILE A 111 8.06 4.49 4.25
N SER A 112 8.63 3.42 4.81
CA SER A 112 7.87 2.27 5.32
C SER A 112 8.63 1.55 6.43
N MET A 113 7.93 0.69 7.14
CA MET A 113 8.50 -0.21 8.14
C MET A 113 8.07 -1.65 7.86
N ILE A 114 9.01 -2.59 8.03
CA ILE A 114 8.78 -4.03 7.97
C ILE A 114 9.52 -4.72 9.10
N GLY A 115 9.09 -5.93 9.44
CA GLY A 115 9.75 -6.77 10.42
C GLY A 115 11.04 -7.41 9.90
N ASP A 116 11.90 -7.83 10.81
CA ASP A 116 13.06 -8.69 10.54
C ASP A 116 12.63 -10.17 10.54
N ASP A 117 11.67 -10.50 9.68
CA ASP A 117 11.05 -11.82 9.59
C ASP A 117 11.01 -12.32 8.13
N MET A 118 10.47 -13.51 7.90
CA MET A 118 10.38 -14.11 6.57
C MET A 118 9.61 -13.22 5.60
N ALA A 119 8.52 -12.60 6.06
CA ALA A 119 7.67 -11.76 5.22
C ALA A 119 8.38 -10.45 4.83
N GLY A 120 9.05 -9.82 5.79
CA GLY A 120 9.86 -8.63 5.57
C GLY A 120 11.03 -8.91 4.63
N ASN A 121 11.71 -10.05 4.80
CA ASN A 121 12.78 -10.47 3.90
C ASN A 121 12.29 -10.65 2.45
N PHE A 122 11.12 -11.26 2.26
CA PHE A 122 10.51 -11.42 0.93
C PHE A 122 10.20 -10.07 0.29
N LEU A 123 9.51 -9.18 1.02
CA LEU A 123 9.13 -7.85 0.53
C LEU A 123 10.36 -6.99 0.22
N PHE A 124 11.34 -6.98 1.11
CA PHE A 124 12.58 -6.22 0.97
C PHE A 124 13.45 -6.75 -0.17
N GLY A 125 13.54 -8.08 -0.31
CA GLY A 125 14.26 -8.73 -1.40
C GLY A 125 13.67 -8.37 -2.76
N TYR A 126 12.35 -8.47 -2.90
CA TYR A 126 11.64 -8.05 -4.10
C TYR A 126 11.89 -6.57 -4.43
N TRP A 127 11.69 -5.69 -3.43
CA TRP A 127 11.87 -4.25 -3.56
C TRP A 127 13.29 -3.88 -4.04
N LYS A 128 14.31 -4.48 -3.44
CA LYS A 128 15.71 -4.30 -3.83
C LYS A 128 15.97 -4.83 -5.24
N SER A 129 15.43 -5.99 -5.60
CA SER A 129 15.59 -6.58 -6.94
C SER A 129 14.95 -5.74 -8.06
N ALA A 130 13.92 -4.96 -7.71
CA ALA A 130 13.27 -4.01 -8.62
C ALA A 130 14.05 -2.69 -8.79
N GLY A 131 15.21 -2.54 -8.13
CA GLY A 131 16.06 -1.36 -8.23
C GLY A 131 15.52 -0.13 -7.51
N LEU A 132 14.61 -0.33 -6.55
CA LEU A 132 13.96 0.74 -5.79
C LEU A 132 14.83 1.17 -4.59
N ALA A 133 14.77 2.47 -4.25
CA ALA A 133 15.45 3.06 -3.11
C ALA A 133 15.04 2.38 -1.80
N ILE A 134 16.02 2.01 -0.96
CA ILE A 134 15.81 1.27 0.30
C ILE A 134 15.98 2.15 1.54
N GLU A 135 16.46 3.37 1.38
CA GLU A 135 16.90 4.27 2.45
C GLU A 135 15.77 4.66 3.39
N GLY A 136 14.53 4.71 2.90
CA GLY A 136 13.34 4.97 3.71
C GLY A 136 12.64 3.73 4.27
N ILE A 137 13.18 2.53 4.04
CA ILE A 137 12.57 1.27 4.52
C ILE A 137 13.26 0.82 5.82
N GLN A 138 12.57 1.01 6.95
CA GLN A 138 13.08 0.59 8.25
C GLN A 138 12.76 -0.89 8.52
N ARG A 139 13.77 -1.64 8.97
CA ARG A 139 13.63 -3.04 9.41
C ARG A 139 13.73 -3.14 10.93
N ARG A 140 12.84 -3.88 11.57
CA ARG A 140 12.71 -3.95 13.04
C ARG A 140 12.51 -5.38 13.54
N GLN A 141 13.18 -5.75 14.62
CA GLN A 141 13.03 -7.09 15.24
C GLN A 141 11.82 -7.18 16.18
N ASP A 142 11.35 -6.05 16.70
CA ASP A 142 10.27 -5.91 17.68
C ASP A 142 8.88 -5.71 17.05
N VAL A 143 8.81 -5.73 15.72
CA VAL A 143 7.59 -5.50 14.94
C VAL A 143 7.50 -6.59 13.87
N GLY A 144 6.37 -7.28 13.77
CA GLY A 144 6.12 -8.26 12.71
C GLY A 144 5.65 -7.61 11.41
N THR A 145 6.16 -8.03 10.27
CA THR A 145 5.70 -7.54 8.96
C THR A 145 4.21 -7.81 8.78
N PRO A 146 3.41 -6.84 8.28
CA PRO A 146 2.00 -7.07 7.99
C PRO A 146 1.80 -8.19 6.96
N VAL A 147 0.90 -9.13 7.25
CA VAL A 147 0.53 -10.24 6.36
C VAL A 147 -0.99 -10.33 6.26
N VAL A 148 -1.51 -10.49 5.05
CA VAL A 148 -2.93 -10.78 4.79
C VAL A 148 -3.01 -12.11 4.06
N CYS A 149 -3.75 -13.07 4.62
CA CYS A 149 -4.00 -14.36 4.00
C CYS A 149 -5.45 -14.43 3.53
N ASN A 150 -5.65 -14.54 2.22
CA ASN A 150 -6.93 -14.71 1.55
C ASN A 150 -7.07 -16.17 1.12
N VAL A 151 -8.12 -16.83 1.60
CA VAL A 151 -8.49 -18.19 1.21
C VAL A 151 -9.69 -18.08 0.28
N PHE A 152 -9.54 -18.58 -0.94
CA PHE A 152 -10.60 -18.60 -1.95
C PHE A 152 -11.37 -19.93 -1.90
N ASP A 153 -12.55 -19.96 -2.50
CA ASP A 153 -13.28 -21.19 -2.80
C ASP A 153 -12.85 -21.77 -4.15
N ALA A 154 -13.45 -22.90 -4.56
CA ALA A 154 -13.14 -23.55 -5.83
C ALA A 154 -13.64 -22.76 -7.06
N ASN A 155 -14.48 -21.74 -6.87
CA ASN A 155 -14.96 -20.85 -7.92
C ASN A 155 -14.08 -19.59 -8.05
N GLY A 156 -13.13 -19.40 -7.13
CA GLY A 156 -12.24 -18.23 -7.07
C GLY A 156 -12.82 -17.05 -6.29
N GLU A 157 -13.92 -17.24 -5.56
CA GLU A 157 -14.48 -16.22 -4.67
C GLU A 157 -13.82 -16.26 -3.30
N LEU A 158 -13.79 -15.15 -2.57
CA LEU A 158 -13.18 -15.09 -1.24
C LEU A 158 -14.03 -15.88 -0.24
N ALA A 159 -13.47 -16.97 0.29
CA ALA A 159 -14.12 -17.81 1.30
C ALA A 159 -13.80 -17.35 2.74
N ALA A 160 -12.56 -16.97 2.99
CA ALA A 160 -12.10 -16.46 4.29
C ALA A 160 -10.87 -15.57 4.15
N ALA A 161 -10.61 -14.72 5.15
CA ALA A 161 -9.38 -13.95 5.22
C ALA A 161 -8.88 -13.78 6.66
N VAL A 162 -7.57 -13.71 6.84
CA VAL A 162 -6.91 -13.40 8.11
C VAL A 162 -5.88 -12.31 7.87
N ALA A 163 -5.98 -11.21 8.63
CA ALA A 163 -5.03 -10.11 8.58
C ALA A 163 -4.23 -10.05 9.89
N SER A 164 -2.90 -10.21 9.78
CA SER A 164 -1.95 -9.96 10.86
C SER A 164 -1.28 -8.61 10.60
N VAL A 165 -1.79 -7.55 11.22
CA VAL A 165 -1.41 -6.16 10.92
C VAL A 165 -0.94 -5.39 12.15
N GLU A 166 -0.38 -6.08 13.14
CA GLU A 166 0.01 -5.48 14.43
C GLU A 166 1.00 -4.30 14.28
N ALA A 167 1.90 -4.35 13.29
CA ALA A 167 2.81 -3.26 12.97
C ALA A 167 2.13 -1.95 12.56
N ILE A 168 0.94 -2.01 11.97
CA ILE A 168 0.22 -0.84 11.47
C ILE A 168 -0.51 -0.14 12.63
N VAL A 169 -0.89 -0.88 13.67
CA VAL A 169 -1.74 -0.38 14.76
C VAL A 169 -0.96 0.31 15.88
N ARG A 170 0.33 0.00 16.07
CA ARG A 170 1.16 0.55 17.17
C ARG A 170 1.68 1.98 16.97
N PHE A 171 1.30 2.66 15.89
CA PHE A 171 1.76 4.02 15.57
C PHE A 171 0.68 5.11 15.74
N ASN A 172 -0.38 4.84 16.50
CA ASN A 172 -1.36 5.85 16.94
C ASN A 172 -1.01 6.42 18.31
#